data_AF-A0A7Y6X3Q0-F1
#
_entry.id   AF-A0A7Y6X3Q0-F1
#
_cell.length_a   1.000
_cell.length_b   1.000
_cell.length_c   1.000
_cell.angle_alpha   90.00
_cell.angle_beta   90.00
_cell.angle_gamma   90.00
#
_symmetry.space_group_name_H-M   'P 1'
#
loop_
_entity.id
_entity.type
_entity.pdbx_description
1 polymer ?
#
loop_
_entity_poly.entity_id
_entity_poly.type
_entity_poly.pdbx_seq_one_letter_code
_entity_poly.pdbx_strand_id
1 'polypeptide(L)'
;RGRLAEDVGREGGEALARFMETGGALDEHLADQILLPAALLAAGRLGPASPGTTRFTAARITDHLTTHARVVERFLPVRVTVEAGGSVEVRPV
;
A
#
# COMPACT_ATOMS: atom_id res chain seq x y z
N ARG A 1 5.20 20.20 -21.64
CA ARG A 1 3.87 20.11 -22.30
C ARG A 1 4.13 19.90 -23.79
N GLY A 2 3.50 18.93 -24.43
CA GLY A 2 3.70 18.60 -25.85
C GLY A 2 4.15 17.15 -26.11
N ARG A 3 3.37 16.16 -25.64
CA ARG A 3 3.55 14.74 -26.02
C ARG A 3 2.40 14.32 -26.93
N LEU A 4 2.66 13.44 -27.89
CA LEU A 4 1.60 12.82 -28.69
C LEU A 4 0.70 12.00 -27.78
N ALA A 5 -0.60 12.00 -28.08
CA ALA A 5 -1.58 11.29 -27.26
C ALA A 5 -1.30 9.77 -27.26
N GLU A 6 -0.84 9.24 -28.38
CA GLU A 6 -0.47 7.86 -28.61
C GLU A 6 0.72 7.44 -27.73
N ASP A 7 1.73 8.31 -27.58
CA ASP A 7 2.88 8.03 -26.71
C ASP A 7 2.50 8.03 -25.23
N VAL A 8 1.58 8.92 -24.83
CA VAL A 8 1.04 8.93 -23.47
C VAL A 8 0.21 7.67 -23.22
N GLY A 9 -0.64 7.30 -24.17
CA GLY A 9 -1.46 6.09 -24.09
C GLY A 9 -0.61 4.81 -24.02
N ARG A 10 0.44 4.72 -24.84
CA ARG A 10 1.37 3.58 -24.85
C ARG A 10 2.10 3.44 -23.52
N GLU A 11 2.64 4.53 -22.95
CA GLU A 11 3.29 4.48 -21.63
C GLU A 11 2.32 4.03 -20.52
N GLY A 12 1.10 4.55 -20.52
CA GLY A 12 0.07 4.15 -19.55
C GLY A 12 -0.32 2.67 -19.70
N GLY A 13 -0.47 2.19 -20.93
CA GLY A 13 -0.74 0.78 -21.21
C GLY A 13 0.41 -0.14 -20.77
N GLU A 14 1.65 0.22 -21.06
CA GLU A 14 2.85 -0.51 -20.63
C GLU A 14 3.00 -0.51 -19.09
N ALA A 15 2.66 0.59 -18.41
CA ALA A 15 2.65 0.64 -16.95
C ALA A 15 1.57 -0.28 -16.35
N LEU A 16 0.37 -0.26 -16.91
CA LEU A 16 -0.73 -1.13 -16.47
C LEU A 16 -0.39 -2.61 -16.71
N ALA A 17 0.12 -2.97 -17.88
CA ALA A 17 0.50 -4.34 -18.21
C ALA A 17 1.55 -4.88 -17.22
N ARG A 18 2.60 -4.10 -16.94
CA ARG A 18 3.61 -4.46 -15.93
C ARG A 18 3.02 -4.66 -14.55
N PHE A 19 2.08 -3.81 -14.11
CA PHE A 19 1.40 -3.99 -12.83
C PHE A 19 0.62 -5.31 -12.77
N MET A 20 -0.14 -5.63 -13.83
CA MET A 20 -0.94 -6.85 -13.91
C MET A 20 -0.10 -8.14 -13.82
N GLU A 21 1.18 -8.10 -14.19
CA GLU A 21 2.11 -9.23 -14.09
C GLU A 21 2.63 -9.49 -12.66
N THR A 22 2.52 -8.52 -11.74
CA THR A 22 3.12 -8.62 -10.39
C THR A 22 2.32 -9.49 -9.42
N GLY A 23 1.01 -9.64 -9.63
CA GLY A 23 0.10 -10.30 -8.69
C GLY A 23 -0.22 -9.49 -7.41
N GLY A 24 0.30 -8.26 -7.30
CA GLY A 24 -0.06 -7.34 -6.21
C GLY A 24 -1.48 -6.79 -6.40
N ALA A 25 -2.26 -6.72 -5.33
CA ALA A 25 -3.56 -6.07 -5.34
C ALA A 25 -3.44 -4.54 -5.49
N LEU A 26 -2.36 -3.97 -4.96
CA LEU A 26 -2.08 -2.54 -5.01
C LEU A 26 -0.74 -2.27 -5.68
N ASP A 27 -0.67 -1.20 -6.48
CA ASP A 27 0.62 -0.70 -6.96
C ASP A 27 1.47 -0.15 -5.80
N GLU A 28 2.74 0.11 -6.09
CA GLU A 28 3.72 0.61 -5.14
C GLU A 28 3.33 1.94 -4.45
N HIS A 29 2.64 2.83 -5.16
CA HIS A 29 2.26 4.13 -4.63
C HIS A 29 1.03 4.01 -3.73
N LEU A 30 0.03 3.22 -4.15
CA LEU A 30 -1.17 3.00 -3.37
C LEU A 30 -0.88 2.15 -2.12
N ALA A 31 0.02 1.17 -2.20
CA ALA A 31 0.50 0.41 -1.06
C ALA A 31 1.09 1.32 0.04
N ASP A 32 1.86 2.35 -0.35
CA ASP A 32 2.40 3.34 0.57
C ASP A 32 1.31 4.22 1.19
N GLN A 33 0.35 4.65 0.37
CA GLN A 33 -0.71 5.58 0.78
C GLN A 33 -1.78 4.94 1.66
N ILE A 34 -2.13 3.67 1.43
CA ILE A 34 -3.19 2.98 2.20
C ILE A 34 -2.76 2.63 3.63
N LEU A 35 -1.45 2.62 3.90
CA LEU A 35 -0.89 2.21 5.18
C LEU A 35 -1.38 3.08 6.34
N LEU A 36 -1.45 4.40 6.17
CA LEU A 36 -1.92 5.31 7.21
C LEU A 36 -3.43 5.14 7.49
N PRO A 37 -4.33 5.15 6.49
CA PRO A 37 -5.75 4.81 6.71
C PRO A 37 -5.95 3.47 7.42
N ALA A 38 -5.23 2.42 7.01
CA ALA A 38 -5.28 1.10 7.64
C ALA A 38 -4.81 1.15 9.11
N ALA A 39 -3.73 1.89 9.39
CA ALA A 39 -3.24 2.08 10.75
C ALA A 39 -4.21 2.88 11.62
N LEU A 40 -4.86 3.91 11.06
CA LEU A 40 -5.88 4.69 11.79
C LEU A 40 -7.12 3.84 12.11
N LEU A 41 -7.55 2.98 11.19
CA LEU A 41 -8.62 2.00 11.43
C LEU A 41 -8.24 1.04 12.56
N ALA A 42 -7.06 0.41 12.45
CA ALA A 42 -6.55 -0.53 13.45
C ALA A 42 -6.35 0.12 14.83
N ALA A 43 -5.98 1.39 14.88
CA ALA A 43 -5.84 2.18 16.10
C ALA A 43 -7.18 2.70 16.67
N GLY A 44 -8.31 2.37 16.06
CA GLY A 44 -9.65 2.84 16.48
C GLY A 44 -9.87 4.33 16.27
N ARG A 45 -9.08 4.99 15.42
CA ARG A 45 -9.18 6.45 15.14
C ARG A 45 -10.24 6.80 14.10
N LEU A 46 -10.76 5.80 13.39
CA LEU A 46 -11.82 5.94 12.38
C LEU A 46 -13.18 5.42 12.86
N GLY A 47 -13.33 5.19 14.17
CA GLY A 47 -14.52 4.60 14.78
C GLY A 47 -14.40 3.10 15.04
N PRO A 48 -15.46 2.46 15.56
CA PRO A 48 -15.45 1.04 15.89
C PRO A 48 -15.36 0.19 14.62
N ALA A 49 -14.40 -0.75 14.58
CA ALA A 49 -14.22 -1.71 13.50
C ALA A 49 -13.91 -3.10 14.07
N SER A 50 -14.56 -4.14 13.53
CA SER A 50 -14.30 -5.54 13.92
C SER A 50 -14.40 -6.46 12.69
N PRO A 51 -13.28 -7.07 12.23
CA PRO A 51 -11.92 -6.85 12.72
C PRO A 51 -11.38 -5.46 12.31
N GLY A 52 -10.51 -4.88 13.15
CA GLY A 52 -9.75 -3.66 12.82
C GLY A 52 -8.52 -3.93 11.93
N THR A 53 -8.34 -5.16 11.46
CA THR A 53 -7.18 -5.60 10.69
C THR A 53 -7.38 -5.33 9.20
N THR A 54 -6.35 -4.82 8.53
CA THR A 54 -6.31 -4.68 7.07
C THR A 54 -5.18 -5.53 6.50
N ARG A 55 -5.46 -6.23 5.39
CA ARG A 55 -4.46 -7.04 4.65
C ARG A 55 -4.50 -6.68 3.17
N PHE A 56 -3.34 -6.58 2.55
CA PHE A 56 -3.21 -6.39 1.10
C PHE A 56 -1.89 -6.96 0.59
N THR A 57 -1.79 -7.13 -0.74
CA THR A 57 -0.53 -7.44 -1.42
C THR A 57 -0.07 -6.24 -2.22
N ALA A 58 1.17 -5.82 -2.01
CA ALA A 58 1.82 -4.77 -2.78
C ALA A 58 2.56 -5.38 -3.97
N ALA A 59 2.40 -4.77 -5.15
CA ALA A 59 3.13 -5.14 -6.37
C ALA A 59 4.66 -5.02 -6.20
N ARG A 60 5.10 -4.11 -5.33
CA ARG A 60 6.50 -3.92 -4.98
C ARG A 60 6.62 -3.43 -3.54
N ILE A 61 7.58 -3.97 -2.80
CA ILE A 61 7.97 -3.45 -1.49
C ILE A 61 8.96 -2.31 -1.72
N THR A 62 8.56 -1.09 -1.38
CA THR A 62 9.41 0.10 -1.50
C THR A 62 10.09 0.43 -0.16
N ASP A 63 11.17 1.21 -0.20
CA ASP A 63 11.77 1.78 1.01
C ASP A 63 10.81 2.72 1.75
N HIS A 64 9.91 3.38 1.00
CA HIS A 64 8.86 4.22 1.55
C HIS A 64 7.86 3.38 2.34
N LEU A 65 7.41 2.24 1.82
CA LEU A 65 6.49 1.32 2.52
C LEU A 65 7.05 0.88 3.87
N THR A 66 8.30 0.42 3.85
CA THR A 66 8.95 -0.13 5.04
C THR A 66 9.30 0.96 6.07
N THR A 67 9.67 2.15 5.62
CA THR A 67 9.89 3.30 6.50
C THR A 67 8.57 3.81 7.08
N HIS A 68 7.52 3.93 6.26
CA HIS A 68 6.20 4.37 6.67
C HIS A 68 5.60 3.41 7.70
N ALA A 69 5.77 2.09 7.53
CA ALA A 69 5.40 1.07 8.51
C ALA A 69 6.02 1.32 9.89
N ARG A 70 7.34 1.56 9.93
CA ARG A 70 8.06 1.88 11.16
C ARG A 70 7.62 3.20 11.79
N VAL A 71 7.24 4.18 10.97
CA VAL A 71 6.73 5.47 11.44
C VAL A 71 5.35 5.29 12.07
N VAL A 72 4.40 4.66 11.39
CA VAL A 72 3.03 4.52 11.95
C VAL A 72 3.01 3.70 13.24
N GLU A 73 3.84 2.66 13.36
CA GLU A 73 3.98 1.88 14.61
C GLU A 73 4.52 2.72 15.79
N ARG A 74 5.27 3.80 15.54
CA ARG A 74 5.77 4.69 16.62
C ARG A 74 4.71 5.64 17.16
N PHE A 75 3.70 5.97 16.35
CA PHE A 75 2.68 6.97 16.68
C PHE A 75 1.31 6.37 16.99
N LEU A 76 1.04 5.15 16.52
CA LEU A 76 -0.25 4.46 16.66
C LEU A 76 -0.07 3.09 17.31
N PRO A 77 -1.02 2.63 18.14
CA PRO A 77 -1.00 1.31 18.78
C PRO A 77 -1.35 0.21 17.78
N VAL A 78 -0.49 0.01 16.78
CA VAL A 78 -0.68 -0.95 15.68
C VAL A 78 0.60 -1.74 15.45
N ARG A 79 0.45 -2.91 14.83
CA ARG A 79 1.55 -3.71 14.30
C ARG A 79 1.43 -3.77 12.78
N VAL A 80 2.53 -3.53 12.09
CA VAL A 80 2.65 -3.67 10.64
C VAL A 80 3.64 -4.80 10.32
N THR A 81 3.19 -5.77 9.55
CA THR A 81 4.04 -6.86 9.02
C THR A 81 4.13 -6.70 7.51
N VAL A 82 5.35 -6.68 6.96
CA VAL A 82 5.62 -6.69 5.52
C VAL A 82 6.47 -7.92 5.23
N GLU A 83 5.94 -8.84 4.42
CA GLU A 83 6.62 -10.08 4.03
C GLU A 83 7.30 -9.92 2.67
N ALA A 84 8.36 -10.68 2.41
CA ALA A 84 9.13 -10.61 1.16
C ALA A 84 8.30 -10.84 -0.11
N GLY A 85 7.17 -11.56 -0.01
CA GLY A 85 6.23 -11.77 -1.11
C GLY A 85 5.25 -10.62 -1.38
N GLY A 86 5.43 -9.46 -0.73
CA GLY A 86 4.57 -8.28 -0.89
C GLY A 86 3.31 -8.28 -0.02
N SER A 87 3.09 -9.33 0.78
CA SER A 87 1.99 -9.37 1.75
C SER A 87 2.21 -8.34 2.86
N VAL A 88 1.20 -7.52 3.12
CA VAL A 88 1.20 -6.50 4.17
C VAL A 88 -0.01 -6.72 5.07
N GLU A 89 0.22 -6.77 6.37
CA GLU A 89 -0.82 -6.78 7.41
C GLU A 89 -0.64 -5.59 8.34
N VAL A 90 -1.75 -4.88 8.59
CA VAL A 90 -1.85 -3.86 9.63
C VAL A 90 -2.91 -4.31 10.62
N ARG A 91 -2.54 -4.48 11.89
CA ARG A 91 -3.46 -4.96 12.94
C ARG A 91 -3.36 -4.13 14.23
N PRO A 92 -4.42 -4.10 15.05
CA PRO A 92 -4.34 -3.57 16.40
C PRO A 92 -3.30 -4.31 17.25
N VAL A 93 -2.71 -3.61 18.23
CA VAL A 93 -1.89 -4.19 19.31
C VAL A 93 -2.75 -4.48 20.53
#